data_AF-T0JWR0-F1
#
_entry.id   AF-T0JWR0-F1
#
_cell.length_a   1.000
_cell.length_b   1.000
_cell.length_c   1.000
_cell.angle_alpha   90.00
_cell.angle_beta   90.00
_cell.angle_gamma   90.00
#
_symmetry.space_group_name_H-M   'P 1'
#
loop_
_entity.id
_entity.type
_entity.pdbx_description
1 polymer ?
#
loop_
_entity_poly.entity_id
_entity_poly.type
_entity_poly.pdbx_seq_one_letter_code
_entity_poly.pdbx_strand_id
1 'polypeptide(L)'
;MLRSMLAGTATAAVVGLTASFVGASIWGTAGLPFIIGSSLGFVLGSTRWYVAASQEALLQLDKYPSILRLHLVSNFPWKPELGRLGVEWYTARRFGSNWQMKSMLIAAWLTAQPALDEIRNRRETELVEAYSRQRILERVSSSEREEQDDGEET
;
A
#
# COMPACT_ATOMS: atom_id res chain seq x y z
N MET A 1 -2.76 -0.88 -10.87
CA MET A 1 -3.64 -0.66 -12.05
C MET A 1 -5.08 -1.11 -11.78
N LEU A 2 -5.37 -2.40 -11.51
CA LEU A 2 -6.74 -2.83 -11.23
C LEU A 2 -7.36 -2.13 -9.99
N ARG A 3 -6.59 -2.00 -8.90
CA ARG A 3 -7.02 -1.30 -7.67
C ARG A 3 -7.35 0.18 -7.88
N SER A 4 -6.58 0.89 -8.73
CA SER A 4 -6.84 2.31 -9.03
C SER A 4 -8.06 2.48 -9.90
N MET A 5 -8.24 1.59 -10.89
CA MET A 5 -9.43 1.58 -11.75
C MET A 5 -10.69 1.29 -10.92
N LEU A 6 -10.66 0.31 -10.02
CA LEU A 6 -11.80 -0.02 -9.16
C LEU A 6 -12.17 1.12 -8.20
N ALA A 7 -11.18 1.79 -7.60
CA ALA A 7 -11.44 2.93 -6.73
C ALA A 7 -12.05 4.11 -7.50
N GLY A 8 -11.52 4.40 -8.69
CA GLY A 8 -12.05 5.42 -9.58
C GLY A 8 -13.47 5.11 -10.07
N THR A 9 -13.72 3.89 -10.55
CA THR A 9 -15.04 3.50 -11.08
C THR A 9 -16.10 3.38 -9.99
N ALA A 10 -15.75 2.90 -8.80
CA ALA A 10 -16.70 2.84 -7.68
C ALA A 10 -17.12 4.26 -7.25
N THR A 11 -16.16 5.18 -7.13
CA THR A 11 -16.46 6.58 -6.80
C THR A 11 -17.26 7.25 -7.91
N ALA A 12 -16.93 6.97 -9.18
CA ALA A 12 -17.69 7.42 -10.34
C ALA A 12 -19.15 6.94 -10.28
N ALA A 13 -19.37 5.66 -10.00
CA ALA A 13 -20.71 5.10 -9.93
C ALA A 13 -21.55 5.74 -8.81
N VAL A 14 -20.98 5.89 -7.61
CA VAL A 14 -21.69 6.50 -6.48
C VAL A 14 -22.04 7.96 -6.74
N VAL A 15 -21.08 8.77 -7.21
CA VAL A 15 -21.31 10.20 -7.50
C VAL A 15 -22.22 10.37 -8.71
N GLY A 16 -22.09 9.52 -9.72
CA GLY A 16 -22.95 9.49 -10.90
C GLY A 16 -24.40 9.19 -10.55
N LEU A 17 -24.65 8.10 -9.82
CA LEU A 17 -26.01 7.69 -9.43
C LEU A 17 -26.68 8.73 -8.52
N THR A 18 -25.93 9.33 -7.59
CA THR A 18 -26.46 10.39 -6.73
C THR A 18 -26.79 11.66 -7.53
N ALA A 19 -25.91 12.08 -8.45
CA ALA A 19 -26.17 13.21 -9.34
C ALA A 19 -27.36 12.97 -10.27
N SER A 20 -27.52 11.74 -10.80
CA SER A 20 -28.69 11.35 -11.57
C SER A 20 -29.99 11.46 -10.80
N PHE A 21 -30.00 10.99 -9.55
CA PHE A 21 -31.19 11.02 -8.72
C PHE A 21 -31.64 12.47 -8.48
N VAL A 22 -30.71 13.34 -8.08
CA VAL A 22 -30.99 14.78 -7.87
C VAL A 22 -31.40 15.47 -9.18
N GLY A 23 -30.68 15.19 -10.26
CA GLY A 23 -30.94 15.81 -11.56
C GLY A 23 -32.27 15.39 -12.18
N ALA A 24 -32.69 14.14 -11.97
CA ALA A 24 -34.00 13.65 -12.38
C ALA A 24 -35.12 14.38 -11.61
N SER A 25 -34.95 14.62 -10.31
CA SER A 25 -35.95 15.32 -9.50
C SER A 25 -36.11 16.81 -9.85
N ILE A 26 -35.06 17.48 -10.33
CA ILE A 26 -35.09 18.93 -10.61
C ILE A 26 -35.41 19.23 -12.08
N TRP A 27 -34.72 18.56 -13.01
CA TRP A 27 -34.78 18.86 -14.45
C TRP A 27 -35.50 17.79 -15.29
N GLY A 28 -35.91 16.67 -14.68
CA GLY A 28 -36.52 15.55 -15.41
C GLY A 28 -35.54 14.76 -16.30
N THR A 29 -34.24 15.07 -16.24
CA THR A 29 -33.19 14.37 -17.00
C THR A 29 -32.16 13.75 -16.05
N ALA A 30 -31.95 12.45 -16.17
CA ALA A 30 -31.00 11.70 -15.34
C ALA A 30 -29.62 11.54 -16.01
N GLY A 31 -29.56 11.60 -17.34
CA GLY A 31 -28.38 11.21 -18.13
C GLY A 31 -27.24 12.23 -18.10
N LEU A 32 -27.52 13.52 -18.31
CA LEU A 32 -26.48 14.55 -18.25
C LEU A 32 -25.88 14.69 -16.84
N PRO A 33 -26.69 14.73 -15.76
CA PRO A 33 -26.18 14.70 -14.39
C PRO A 33 -25.37 13.44 -14.08
N PHE A 34 -25.77 12.27 -14.61
CA PHE A 34 -25.01 11.02 -14.46
C PHE A 34 -23.58 11.16 -15.00
N ILE A 35 -23.46 11.66 -16.23
CA ILE A 35 -22.18 11.74 -16.94
C ILE A 35 -21.25 12.69 -16.20
N ILE A 36 -21.74 13.88 -15.87
CA ILE A 36 -20.94 14.90 -15.17
C ILE A 36 -20.53 14.39 -13.78
N GLY A 37 -21.49 13.84 -13.01
CA GLY A 37 -21.24 13.28 -11.69
C GLY A 37 -20.24 12.12 -11.73
N SER A 38 -20.38 11.20 -12.68
CA SER A 38 -19.48 10.05 -12.84
C SER A 38 -18.07 10.48 -13.21
N SER A 39 -17.91 11.44 -14.13
CA SER A 39 -16.60 11.97 -14.50
C SER A 39 -15.91 12.64 -13.33
N LEU A 40 -16.62 13.47 -12.55
CA LEU A 40 -16.08 14.09 -11.35
C LEU A 40 -15.71 13.06 -10.28
N GLY A 41 -16.59 12.09 -10.04
CA GLY A 41 -16.34 10.99 -9.10
C GLY A 41 -15.11 10.16 -9.50
N PHE A 42 -14.94 9.89 -10.80
CA PHE A 42 -13.77 9.17 -11.31
C PHE A 42 -12.47 9.95 -11.07
N VAL A 43 -12.46 11.25 -11.37
CA VAL A 43 -11.29 12.12 -11.18
C VAL A 43 -10.92 12.20 -9.71
N LEU A 44 -11.90 12.40 -8.82
CA LEU A 44 -11.68 12.47 -7.37
C LEU A 44 -11.15 11.14 -6.82
N GLY A 45 -11.79 10.02 -7.19
CA GLY A 45 -11.37 8.69 -6.77
C GLY A 45 -9.95 8.35 -7.24
N SER A 46 -9.63 8.65 -8.50
CA SER A 46 -8.31 8.42 -9.06
C SER A 46 -7.23 9.31 -8.41
N THR A 47 -7.56 10.57 -8.13
CA THR A 47 -6.65 11.51 -7.47
C THR A 47 -6.35 11.08 -6.04
N ARG A 48 -7.38 10.73 -5.26
CA ARG A 48 -7.26 10.21 -3.89
C ARG A 48 -6.35 8.98 -3.85
N TRP A 49 -6.57 8.05 -4.79
CA TRP A 49 -5.74 6.85 -4.90
C TRP A 49 -4.29 7.20 -5.26
N TYR A 50 -4.07 8.11 -6.22
CA TYR A 50 -2.73 8.53 -6.63
C TYR A 50 -1.95 9.16 -5.47
N VAL A 51 -2.57 10.02 -4.67
CA VAL A 51 -1.94 10.62 -3.49
C VAL A 51 -1.51 9.56 -2.48
N ALA A 52 -2.39 8.60 -2.17
CA ALA A 52 -2.08 7.51 -1.25
C ALA A 52 -0.96 6.61 -1.79
N ALA A 53 -1.04 6.21 -3.06
CA ALA A 53 -0.02 5.40 -3.73
C ALA A 53 1.34 6.11 -3.76
N SER A 54 1.36 7.44 -3.96
CA SER A 54 2.58 8.24 -3.93
C SER A 54 3.26 8.21 -2.56
N GLN A 55 2.48 8.39 -1.49
CA GLN A 55 3.00 8.38 -0.13
C GLN A 55 3.54 7.00 0.25
N GLU A 56 2.78 5.94 -0.07
CA GLU A 56 3.20 4.57 0.22
C GLU A 56 4.46 4.19 -0.57
N ALA A 57 4.53 4.52 -1.86
CA ALA A 57 5.70 4.23 -2.68
C ALA A 57 6.96 4.94 -2.18
N LEU A 58 6.85 6.18 -1.71
CA LEU A 58 7.97 6.92 -1.10
C LEU A 58 8.41 6.29 0.22
N LEU A 59 7.48 5.89 1.08
CA LEU A 59 7.77 5.24 2.35
C LEU A 59 8.44 3.87 2.15
N GLN A 60 7.99 3.11 1.16
CA GLN A 60 8.60 1.81 0.81
C GLN A 60 9.97 1.97 0.17
N LEU A 61 10.22 3.08 -0.54
CA LEU A 61 11.55 3.40 -1.06
C LEU A 61 12.56 3.59 0.07
N ASP A 62 12.19 4.31 1.13
CA ASP A 62 13.08 4.52 2.28
C ASP A 62 13.33 3.22 3.08
N LYS A 63 12.35 2.29 3.11
CA LYS A 63 12.49 1.00 3.82
C LYS A 63 13.24 -0.06 3.01
N TYR A 64 13.01 -0.13 1.71
CA TYR A 64 13.53 -1.18 0.83
C TYR A 64 14.11 -0.62 -0.47
N PRO A 65 15.13 0.26 -0.39
CA PRO A 65 15.63 0.99 -1.55
C PRO A 65 16.24 0.07 -2.63
N SER A 66 16.84 -1.06 -2.21
CA SER A 66 17.44 -2.04 -3.12
C SER A 66 16.41 -2.74 -4.02
N ILE A 67 15.26 -3.10 -3.46
CA ILE A 67 14.16 -3.77 -4.18
C ILE A 67 13.52 -2.79 -5.17
N LEU A 68 13.21 -1.59 -4.69
CA LEU A 68 12.59 -0.56 -5.53
C LEU A 68 13.53 -0.12 -6.65
N ARG A 69 14.85 -0.04 -6.40
CA ARG A 69 15.87 0.17 -7.44
C ARG A 69 15.81 -0.90 -8.52
N LEU A 70 15.75 -2.18 -8.15
CA LEU A 70 15.68 -3.28 -9.11
C LEU A 70 14.47 -3.13 -10.04
N HIS A 71 13.29 -2.88 -9.46
CA HIS A 71 12.05 -2.69 -10.24
C HIS A 71 12.07 -1.39 -11.06
N LEU A 72 12.69 -0.32 -10.58
CA LEU A 72 12.88 0.91 -11.35
C LEU A 72 13.77 0.69 -12.58
N VAL A 73 14.90 0.00 -12.43
CA VAL A 73 15.80 -0.28 -13.56
C VAL A 73 15.13 -1.22 -14.56
N SER A 74 14.40 -2.22 -14.08
CA SER A 74 13.69 -3.20 -14.92
C SER A 74 12.52 -2.57 -15.71
N ASN A 75 11.72 -1.72 -15.07
CA ASN A 75 10.55 -1.10 -15.72
C ASN A 75 10.90 0.03 -16.69
N PHE A 76 12.07 0.64 -16.54
CA PHE A 76 12.49 1.82 -17.30
C PHE A 76 13.86 1.63 -17.99
N PRO A 77 14.03 0.61 -18.85
CA PRO A 77 15.32 0.29 -19.48
C PRO A 77 15.86 1.42 -20.37
N TRP A 78 14.98 2.31 -20.86
CA TRP A 78 15.36 3.48 -21.65
C TRP A 78 15.98 4.62 -20.82
N LYS A 79 16.09 4.49 -19.49
CA LYS A 79 16.77 5.42 -18.59
C LYS A 79 18.00 4.77 -17.94
N PRO A 80 19.11 4.61 -18.69
CA PRO A 80 20.30 3.88 -18.21
C PRO A 80 20.97 4.55 -16.99
N GLU A 81 20.75 5.85 -16.79
CA GLU A 81 21.20 6.59 -15.61
C GLU A 81 20.77 5.92 -14.31
N LEU A 82 19.55 5.38 -14.23
CA LEU A 82 19.06 4.68 -13.05
C LEU A 82 19.93 3.45 -12.72
N GLY A 83 20.31 2.65 -13.73
CA GLY A 83 21.15 1.48 -13.50
C GLY A 83 22.54 1.82 -12.97
N ARG A 84 23.09 2.98 -13.36
CA ARG A 84 24.44 3.43 -12.98
C ARG A 84 24.49 4.01 -11.56
N LEU A 85 23.35 4.41 -11.01
CA LEU A 85 23.26 5.00 -9.69
C LEU A 85 23.23 3.91 -8.61
N GLY A 86 23.98 4.13 -7.53
CA GLY A 86 23.99 3.25 -6.36
C GLY A 86 22.70 3.34 -5.55
N VAL A 87 22.48 2.39 -4.65
CA VAL A 87 21.26 2.31 -3.81
C VAL A 87 21.04 3.58 -2.98
N GLU A 88 22.11 4.19 -2.46
CA GLU A 88 22.05 5.43 -1.67
C GLU A 88 21.47 6.65 -2.41
N TRP A 89 21.46 6.60 -3.74
CA TRP A 89 20.84 7.66 -4.53
C TRP A 89 19.31 7.62 -4.45
N TYR A 90 18.73 6.44 -4.19
CA TYR A 90 17.29 6.19 -4.21
C TYR A 90 16.63 6.61 -2.89
N THR A 91 16.31 7.89 -2.79
CA THR A 91 15.72 8.49 -1.57
C THR A 91 14.34 9.08 -1.84
N ALA A 92 13.45 9.05 -0.82
CA ALA A 92 12.13 9.67 -0.94
C ALA A 92 12.21 11.16 -1.31
N ARG A 93 13.21 11.90 -0.81
CA ARG A 93 13.40 13.31 -1.16
C ARG A 93 13.57 13.53 -2.67
N ARG A 94 14.38 12.71 -3.34
CA ARG A 94 14.63 12.84 -4.79
C ARG A 94 13.43 12.42 -5.61
N PHE A 95 12.78 11.32 -5.24
CA PHE A 95 11.61 10.86 -5.98
C PHE A 95 10.35 11.68 -5.70
N GLY A 96 10.29 12.35 -4.55
CA GLY A 96 9.18 13.24 -4.17
C GLY A 96 9.24 14.63 -4.80
N SER A 97 10.40 15.08 -5.28
CA SER A 97 10.59 16.44 -5.80
C SER A 97 9.96 16.68 -7.18
N ASN A 98 9.79 15.63 -7.97
CA ASN A 98 9.28 15.72 -9.33
C ASN A 98 8.21 14.67 -9.62
N TRP A 99 7.12 15.09 -10.26
CA TRP A 99 5.99 14.22 -10.61
C TRP A 99 6.39 13.06 -11.53
N GLN A 100 7.35 13.27 -12.45
CA GLN A 100 7.82 12.19 -13.33
C GLN A 100 8.51 11.08 -12.51
N MET A 101 9.40 11.46 -11.60
CA MET A 101 10.08 10.50 -10.72
C MET A 101 9.08 9.79 -9.80
N LYS A 102 8.14 10.53 -9.22
CA LYS A 102 7.07 9.99 -8.38
C LYS A 102 6.22 8.96 -9.14
N SER A 103 5.83 9.25 -10.37
CA SER A 103 5.06 8.32 -11.21
C SER A 103 5.86 7.06 -11.58
N MET A 104 7.15 7.21 -11.89
CA MET A 104 8.04 6.06 -12.13
C MET A 104 8.18 5.18 -10.86
N LEU A 105 8.32 5.82 -9.70
CA LEU A 105 8.39 5.11 -8.43
C LEU A 105 7.10 4.35 -8.12
N ILE A 106 5.93 4.94 -8.34
CA ILE A 106 4.65 4.26 -8.16
C ILE A 106 4.58 3.01 -9.06
N ALA A 107 5.00 3.12 -10.32
CA ALA A 107 5.02 1.97 -11.22
C ALA A 107 5.96 0.85 -10.72
N ALA A 108 7.19 1.21 -10.32
CA ALA A 108 8.13 0.26 -9.72
C ALA A 108 7.59 -0.37 -8.44
N TRP A 109 7.01 0.42 -7.56
CA TRP A 109 6.38 -0.03 -6.32
C TRP A 109 5.23 -1.02 -6.59
N LEU A 110 4.38 -0.73 -7.58
CA LEU A 110 3.29 -1.65 -7.98
C LEU A 110 3.83 -2.98 -8.50
N THR A 111 4.90 -2.97 -9.28
CA THR A 111 5.52 -4.22 -9.75
C THR A 111 6.30 -4.95 -8.66
N ALA A 112 6.75 -4.23 -7.63
CA ALA A 112 7.45 -4.78 -6.47
C ALA A 112 6.52 -5.37 -5.40
N GLN A 113 5.19 -5.15 -5.50
CA GLN A 113 4.22 -5.61 -4.50
C GLN A 113 4.40 -7.08 -4.11
N PRO A 114 4.55 -8.05 -5.03
CA PRO A 114 4.72 -9.45 -4.64
C PRO A 114 5.96 -9.69 -3.77
N ALA A 115 7.07 -9.01 -4.07
CA ALA A 115 8.31 -9.14 -3.30
C ALA A 115 8.20 -8.44 -1.93
N LEU A 116 7.55 -7.29 -1.87
CA LEU A 116 7.32 -6.57 -0.62
C LEU A 116 6.37 -7.33 0.31
N ASP A 117 5.32 -7.94 -0.25
CA ASP A 117 4.35 -8.76 0.49
C ASP A 117 5.02 -10.02 1.06
N GLU A 118 5.88 -10.67 0.29
CA GLU A 118 6.65 -11.84 0.74
C GLU A 118 7.58 -11.49 1.92
N ILE A 119 8.31 -10.37 1.83
CA ILE A 119 9.18 -9.91 2.93
C ILE A 119 8.36 -9.60 4.18
N ARG A 120 7.21 -8.96 3.99
CA ARG A 120 6.30 -8.65 5.08
C ARG A 120 5.78 -9.93 5.73
N ASN A 121 5.36 -10.92 4.95
CA ASN A 121 4.83 -12.19 5.44
C ASN A 121 5.89 -12.98 6.24
N ARG A 122 7.14 -13.00 5.77
CA ARG A 122 8.26 -13.61 6.51
C ARG A 122 8.49 -12.94 7.86
N ARG A 123 8.53 -11.60 7.88
CA ARG A 123 8.68 -10.83 9.13
C ARG A 123 7.50 -11.06 10.09
N GLU A 124 6.28 -11.12 9.58
CA GLU A 124 5.09 -11.41 10.40
C GLU A 124 5.17 -12.82 11.01
N THR A 125 5.60 -13.81 10.24
CA THR A 125 5.81 -15.19 10.72
C THR A 125 6.88 -15.24 11.81
N GLU A 126 8.04 -14.64 11.58
CA GLU A 126 9.14 -14.58 12.55
C GLU A 126 8.70 -13.95 13.88
N LEU A 127 7.90 -12.87 13.81
CA LEU A 127 7.35 -12.21 15.00
C LEU A 127 6.36 -13.11 15.74
N VAL A 128 5.44 -13.77 15.03
CA VAL A 128 4.46 -14.69 15.64
C VAL A 128 5.17 -15.86 16.33
N GLU A 129 6.22 -16.42 15.72
CA GLU A 129 7.03 -17.48 16.33
C GLU A 129 7.81 -17.01 17.57
N ALA A 130 8.30 -15.77 17.57
CA ALA A 130 8.96 -15.20 18.73
C ALA A 130 7.97 -15.06 19.91
N TYR A 131 6.77 -14.53 19.65
CA TYR A 131 5.72 -14.41 20.66
C TYR A 131 5.20 -15.75 21.16
N SER A 132 5.02 -16.74 20.28
CA SER A 132 4.56 -18.07 20.69
C SER A 132 5.59 -18.75 21.58
N ARG A 133 6.89 -18.67 21.25
CA ARG A 133 7.97 -19.17 22.11
C ARG A 133 8.01 -18.48 23.46
N GLN A 134 7.92 -17.15 23.49
CA GLN A 134 7.88 -16.40 24.75
C GLN A 134 6.71 -16.85 25.63
N ARG A 135 5.51 -17.00 25.06
CA ARG A 135 4.33 -17.43 25.80
C ARG A 135 4.45 -18.86 26.36
N ILE A 136 5.12 -19.75 25.64
CA ILE A 136 5.39 -21.12 26.12
C ILE A 136 6.35 -21.06 27.31
N LEU A 137 7.43 -20.28 27.22
CA LEU A 137 8.39 -20.11 28.31
C LEU A 137 7.74 -19.52 29.56
N GLU A 138 6.86 -18.52 29.41
CA GLU A 138 6.10 -17.94 30.52
C GLU A 138 5.21 -19.00 31.19
N ARG A 139 4.50 -19.84 30.41
CA ARG A 139 3.68 -20.93 30.95
C ARG A 139 4.49 -21.99 31.70
N VAL A 140 5.64 -22.38 31.16
CA VAL A 140 6.53 -23.35 31.82
C VAL A 140 7.05 -22.78 33.14
N SER A 141 7.46 -21.50 33.14
CA SER A 141 7.93 -20.83 34.36
C SER A 141 6.83 -20.67 35.42
N SER A 142 5.56 -20.54 35.02
CA SER A 142 4.44 -20.52 35.97
C SER A 142 4.11 -21.91 36.51
N SER A 143 4.16 -22.96 35.68
CA SER A 143 3.92 -24.33 36.15
C SER A 143 5.03 -24.82 37.08
N GLU A 144 6.29 -24.45 36.82
CA GLU A 144 7.42 -24.78 37.70
C GLU A 144 7.32 -24.08 39.07
N ARG A 145 6.69 -22.90 39.13
CA ARG A 145 6.45 -22.20 40.41
C ARG A 145 5.30 -22.83 41.19
N GLU A 146 4.25 -23.29 40.50
CA GLU A 146 3.11 -23.97 41.13
C GLU A 146 3.53 -25.34 41.70
N GLU A 147 4.32 -26.14 40.98
CA GLU A 147 4.84 -27.43 41.47
C GLU A 147 5.81 -27.28 42.66
N GLN A 148 6.49 -26.14 42.78
CA GLN A 148 7.43 -25.87 43.87
C GLN A 148 6.71 -25.42 45.16
N ASP A 149 5.52 -24.86 45.06
CA ASP A 149 4.68 -24.42 46.20
C ASP A 149 3.91 -25.62 46.81
N ASP A 150 3.43 -26.56 45.97
CA ASP A 150 2.74 -27.78 46.42
C ASP A 150 3.69 -28.85 47.03
N GLY A 151 5.01 -28.71 46.85
CA GLY A 151 6.04 -29.63 47.34
C GLY A 151 6.54 -29.37 48.77
N GLU A 152 6.18 -28.24 49.38
CA GLU A 152 6.60 -27.88 50.75
C GLU A 152 5.54 -28.20 51.84
N GLU A 153 4.35 -28.70 51.49
CA GLU A 153 3.26 -29.01 52.44
C GLU A 153 3.15 -30.49 52.92
N THR A 154 4.13 -31.37 52.66
CA THR A 154 4.14 -32.76 53.20
C THR A 154 5.32 -33.10 54.10
#